data_AF-A0AAD8HA02-F1
#
_entry.id   AF-A0AAD8HA02-F1
#
_cell.length_a   1.000
_cell.length_b   1.000
_cell.length_c   1.000
_cell.angle_alpha   90.00
_cell.angle_beta   90.00
_cell.angle_gamma   90.00
#
_symmetry.space_group_name_H-M   'P 1'
#
loop_
_entity.id
_entity.type
_entity.pdbx_description
1 polymer ?
#
loop_
_entity_poly.entity_id
_entity_poly.type
_entity_poly.pdbx_seq_one_letter_code
_entity_poly.pdbx_strand_id
1 'polypeptide(L)'
;MKPEGHNEPPYIVRVISRVHSQLKVKYYYMPEDTVHKRKPFLGKKELFESNHQDFQNDNTILGKCIVHSFEDCTKLDLVRDEDYFSRFKYNCTSKTYTPHDVQLYCKCKLPYNPNEWMLHCDKCKDN
;
A
#
# COMPACT_ATOMS: atom_id res chain seq x y z
N MET A 1 12.80 4.71 -3.53
CA MET A 1 13.32 5.83 -4.34
C MET A 1 13.67 6.97 -3.42
N LYS A 2 14.74 7.70 -3.72
CA LYS A 2 15.23 8.77 -2.83
C LYS A 2 14.24 9.95 -2.79
N PRO A 3 13.84 10.42 -1.60
CA PRO A 3 13.04 11.63 -1.47
C PRO A 3 13.90 12.89 -1.59
N GLU A 4 13.26 14.04 -1.80
CA GLU A 4 13.95 15.33 -1.86
C GLU A 4 14.39 15.80 -0.46
N GLY A 5 13.60 15.52 0.58
CA GLY A 5 13.90 15.83 1.98
C GLY A 5 14.85 14.83 2.63
N HIS A 6 15.78 15.33 3.46
CA HIS A 6 16.81 14.50 4.12
C HIS A 6 16.29 13.50 5.18
N ASN A 7 15.05 13.69 5.68
CA ASN A 7 14.46 12.87 6.75
C ASN A 7 13.15 12.20 6.33
N GLU A 8 12.84 12.17 5.04
CA GLU A 8 11.63 11.51 4.55
C GLU A 8 11.88 10.02 4.30
N PRO A 9 10.89 9.15 4.56
CA PRO A 9 10.99 7.76 4.16
C PRO A 9 11.11 7.65 2.63
N PRO A 10 11.75 6.60 2.11
CA PRO A 10 11.89 6.43 0.67
C PRO A 10 10.54 6.19 0.00
N TYR A 11 10.32 6.81 -1.18
CA TYR A 11 9.12 6.54 -1.97
C TYR A 11 9.13 5.13 -2.53
N ILE A 12 7.99 4.46 -2.47
CA ILE A 12 7.79 3.15 -3.08
C ILE A 12 7.19 3.34 -4.47
N VAL A 13 7.81 2.74 -5.49
CA VAL A 13 7.40 2.88 -6.88
C VAL A 13 7.39 1.53 -7.59
N ARG A 14 6.49 1.38 -8.55
CA ARG A 14 6.53 0.32 -9.55
C ARG A 14 7.20 0.85 -10.81
N VAL A 15 8.28 0.23 -11.24
CA VAL A 15 8.88 0.49 -12.56
C VAL A 15 7.96 -0.12 -13.62
N ILE A 16 7.49 0.70 -14.56
CA ILE A 16 6.60 0.28 -15.64
C ILE A 16 7.43 -0.11 -16.87
N SER A 17 8.33 0.79 -17.29
CA SER A 17 9.17 0.60 -18.46
C SER A 17 10.39 1.49 -18.38
N ARG A 18 11.36 1.22 -19.24
CA ARG A 18 12.53 2.08 -19.45
C ARG A 18 12.40 2.75 -20.82
N VAL A 19 12.59 4.06 -20.86
CA VAL A 19 12.58 4.86 -22.09
C VAL A 19 13.90 5.63 -22.14
N HIS A 20 14.78 5.26 -23.05
CA HIS A 20 16.17 5.75 -23.11
C HIS A 20 16.88 5.59 -21.74
N SER A 21 17.31 6.71 -21.15
CA SER A 21 18.05 6.79 -19.87
C SER A 21 17.14 7.05 -18.66
N GLN A 22 15.82 6.97 -18.82
CA GLN A 22 14.85 7.23 -17.76
C GLN A 22 13.91 6.04 -17.54
N LEU A 23 13.44 5.89 -16.30
CA LEU A 23 12.46 4.92 -15.89
C LEU A 23 11.09 5.58 -15.80
N LYS A 24 10.12 5.02 -16.51
CA LYS A 24 8.72 5.35 -16.28
C LYS A 24 8.27 4.61 -15.04
N VAL A 25 7.87 5.34 -14.01
CA VAL A 25 7.46 4.79 -12.72
C VAL A 25 6.01 5.13 -12.41
N LYS A 26 5.41 4.34 -11.51
CA LYS A 26 4.12 4.61 -10.87
C LYS A 26 4.30 4.61 -9.36
N TYR A 27 3.81 5.63 -8.68
CA TYR A 27 3.97 5.74 -7.23
C TYR A 27 2.97 4.88 -6.47
N TYR A 28 3.45 4.34 -5.36
CA TYR A 28 2.61 3.93 -4.24
C TYR A 28 2.62 5.03 -3.18
N TYR A 29 1.46 5.28 -2.58
CA TYR A 29 1.32 6.28 -1.53
C TYR A 29 1.24 5.58 -0.18
N MET A 30 1.96 6.12 0.81
CA MET A 30 1.68 5.78 2.20
C MET A 30 0.33 6.40 2.59
N PRO A 31 -0.45 5.78 3.48
CA PRO A 31 -1.69 6.35 3.97
C PRO A 31 -1.57 7.78 4.50
N GLU A 32 -0.44 8.08 5.13
CA GLU A 32 -0.06 9.39 5.67
C GLU A 32 0.02 10.48 4.59
N ASP A 33 0.38 10.12 3.36
CA ASP A 33 0.57 11.05 2.25
C ASP A 33 -0.75 11.36 1.51
N THR A 34 -1.82 10.64 1.84
CA THR A 34 -3.15 10.86 1.27
C THR A 34 -3.92 11.92 2.07
N VAL A 35 -4.95 12.51 1.45
CA VAL A 35 -5.83 13.48 2.13
C VAL A 35 -6.59 12.84 3.29
N HIS A 36 -6.86 11.53 3.19
CA HIS A 36 -7.66 10.80 4.18
C HIS A 36 -6.86 10.41 5.42
N LYS A 37 -5.53 10.45 5.34
CA LYS A 37 -4.57 10.00 6.36
C LYS A 37 -4.79 8.53 6.76
N ARG A 38 -3.91 8.02 7.61
CA ARG A 38 -4.04 6.64 8.13
C ARG A 38 -5.33 6.48 8.92
N LYS A 39 -6.08 5.41 8.62
CA LYS A 39 -7.24 4.94 9.40
C LYS A 39 -6.87 3.69 10.20
N PRO A 40 -7.58 3.36 11.30
CA PRO A 40 -7.24 2.22 12.16
C PRO A 40 -7.22 0.87 11.45
N PHE A 41 -7.99 0.69 10.38
CA PHE A 41 -8.03 -0.56 9.62
C PHE A 41 -6.84 -0.75 8.66
N LEU A 42 -6.05 0.30 8.42
CA LEU A 42 -4.91 0.24 7.49
C LEU A 42 -3.68 -0.32 8.19
N GLY A 43 -3.11 -1.38 7.62
CA GLY A 43 -1.93 -2.06 8.15
C GLY A 43 -0.67 -1.19 8.06
N LYS A 44 0.30 -1.42 8.95
CA LYS A 44 1.55 -0.67 9.08
C LYS A 44 2.37 -0.64 7.77
N LYS A 45 2.40 -1.75 7.03
CA LYS A 45 3.08 -1.90 5.73
C LYS A 45 2.12 -1.76 4.53
N GLU A 46 0.93 -1.22 4.75
CA GLU A 46 -0.08 -1.04 3.71
C GLU A 46 0.20 0.20 2.86
N LEU A 47 0.13 0.03 1.54
CA LEU A 47 0.30 1.07 0.54
C LEU A 47 -0.96 1.22 -0.32
N PHE A 48 -1.09 2.38 -0.96
CA PHE A 48 -2.09 2.65 -1.99
C PHE A 48 -1.45 2.65 -3.37
N GLU A 49 -1.90 1.79 -4.29
CA GLU A 49 -1.48 1.88 -5.69
C GLU A 49 -2.08 3.12 -6.35
N SER A 50 -1.26 4.06 -6.83
CA SER A 50 -1.78 5.30 -7.41
C SER A 50 -1.87 5.32 -8.93
N ASN A 51 -2.61 6.28 -9.48
CA ASN A 51 -2.53 6.66 -10.90
C ASN A 51 -1.42 7.68 -11.20
N HIS A 52 -0.60 8.06 -10.22
CA HIS A 52 0.51 9.00 -10.40
C HIS A 52 1.67 8.29 -11.11
N GLN A 53 1.97 8.75 -12.33
CA GLN A 53 3.13 8.31 -13.12
C GLN A 53 4.09 9.46 -13.35
N ASP A 54 5.37 9.11 -13.43
CA ASP A 54 6.46 10.08 -13.64
C ASP A 54 7.67 9.39 -14.30
N PHE A 55 8.65 10.19 -14.72
CA PHE A 55 9.95 9.72 -15.23
C PHE A 55 11.06 10.03 -14.23
N GLN A 56 11.85 9.00 -13.90
CA GLN A 56 12.89 9.08 -12.88
C GLN A 56 14.21 8.50 -13.40
N ASN A 57 15.33 8.97 -12.87
CA ASN A 57 16.65 8.46 -13.21
C ASN A 57 16.96 7.18 -12.43
N ASP A 58 17.71 6.25 -13.01
CA ASP A 58 18.10 4.99 -12.33
C ASP A 58 18.84 5.22 -11.00
N ASN A 59 19.59 6.32 -10.90
CA ASN A 59 20.39 6.66 -9.72
C ASN A 59 19.54 7.06 -8.50
N THR A 60 18.23 7.26 -8.65
CA THR A 60 17.33 7.55 -7.53
C THR A 60 16.81 6.28 -6.85
N ILE A 61 17.09 5.09 -7.42
CA ILE A 61 16.74 3.80 -6.84
C ILE A 61 17.67 3.50 -5.67
N LEU A 62 17.07 3.29 -4.50
CA LEU A 62 17.79 2.93 -3.27
C LEU A 62 17.88 1.42 -3.03
N GLY A 63 16.98 0.64 -3.65
CA GLY A 63 16.84 -0.79 -3.43
C GLY A 63 15.54 -1.33 -4.02
N LYS A 64 15.38 -2.65 -3.91
CA LYS A 64 14.17 -3.36 -4.34
C LYS A 64 13.34 -3.72 -3.10
N CYS A 65 12.02 -3.63 -3.22
CA CYS A 65 11.05 -4.11 -2.25
C CYS A 65 9.98 -4.94 -2.95
N ILE A 66 9.09 -5.58 -2.19
CA ILE A 66 7.97 -6.36 -2.71
C ILE A 66 6.67 -5.74 -2.24
N VAL A 67 5.73 -5.54 -3.16
CA VAL A 67 4.36 -5.11 -2.83
C VAL A 67 3.42 -6.25 -3.19
N HIS A 68 2.99 -6.98 -2.17
CA HIS A 68 2.09 -8.12 -2.25
C HIS A 68 0.65 -7.69 -2.50
N SER A 69 -0.16 -8.61 -3.01
CA SER A 69 -1.60 -8.50 -2.82
C SER A 69 -1.93 -8.71 -1.34
N PHE A 70 -3.11 -8.26 -0.90
CA PHE A 70 -3.52 -8.50 0.49
C PHE A 70 -3.67 -9.98 0.81
N GLU A 71 -4.16 -10.78 -0.14
CA GLU A 71 -4.30 -12.23 0.03
C GLU A 71 -2.93 -12.94 0.13
N ASP A 72 -1.94 -12.50 -0.64
CA ASP A 72 -0.60 -13.10 -0.57
C ASP A 72 0.12 -12.69 0.72
N CYS A 73 -0.07 -11.44 1.15
CA CYS A 73 0.52 -10.94 2.39
C CYS A 73 0.03 -11.69 3.62
N THR A 74 -1.25 -12.09 3.68
CA THR A 74 -1.80 -12.84 4.83
C THR A 74 -1.32 -14.29 4.89
N LYS A 75 -0.71 -14.80 3.80
CA LYS A 75 -0.13 -16.15 3.72
C LYS A 75 1.36 -16.20 4.04
N LEU A 76 2.01 -15.06 4.29
CA LEU A 76 3.43 -15.02 4.62
C LEU A 76 3.68 -15.52 6.05
N ASP A 77 4.61 -16.46 6.21
CA ASP A 77 5.06 -16.94 7.52
C ASP A 77 5.76 -15.83 8.32
N LEU A 78 6.49 -14.95 7.62
CA LEU A 78 7.20 -13.81 8.20
C LEU A 78 7.15 -12.63 7.24
N VAL A 79 6.70 -11.48 7.74
CA VAL A 79 6.73 -10.20 7.01
C VAL A 79 8.07 -9.52 7.27
N ARG A 80 8.89 -9.33 6.23
CA ARG A 80 10.19 -8.65 6.30
C ARG A 80 10.04 -7.14 6.17
N ASP A 81 11.14 -6.43 6.33
CA ASP A 81 11.13 -4.98 6.22
C ASP A 81 10.84 -4.46 4.81
N GLU A 82 11.24 -5.23 3.80
CA GLU A 82 11.02 -4.95 2.38
C GLU A 82 9.63 -5.39 1.88
N ASP A 83 8.84 -6.05 2.72
CA ASP A 83 7.51 -6.54 2.39
C ASP A 83 6.45 -5.48 2.69
N TYR A 84 5.72 -5.11 1.66
CA TYR A 84 4.55 -4.24 1.70
C TYR A 84 3.37 -4.95 1.08
N PHE A 85 2.18 -4.42 1.28
CA PHE A 85 1.00 -4.92 0.59
C PHE A 85 0.07 -3.78 0.17
N SER A 86 -0.78 -4.06 -0.82
CA SER A 86 -1.77 -3.11 -1.30
C SER A 86 -3.08 -3.83 -1.62
N ARG A 87 -4.18 -3.34 -1.07
CA ARG A 87 -5.56 -3.75 -1.44
C ARG A 87 -6.39 -2.63 -2.02
N PHE A 88 -5.90 -1.40 -1.96
CA PHE A 88 -6.61 -0.23 -2.45
C PHE A 88 -5.80 0.47 -3.55
N LYS A 89 -6.53 1.01 -4.52
CA LYS A 89 -6.00 1.98 -5.48
C LYS A 89 -6.37 3.38 -5.02
N TYR A 90 -5.51 4.35 -5.21
CA TYR A 90 -5.76 5.75 -4.89
C TYR A 90 -5.63 6.63 -6.13
N ASN A 91 -6.69 7.36 -6.45
CA ASN A 91 -6.64 8.34 -7.53
C ASN A 91 -6.14 9.68 -6.97
N CYS A 92 -4.92 10.07 -7.31
CA CYS A 92 -4.31 11.30 -6.81
C CYS A 92 -4.95 12.57 -7.40
N THR A 93 -5.73 12.47 -8.48
CA THR A 93 -6.45 13.58 -9.10
C THR A 93 -7.80 13.81 -8.40
N SER A 94 -8.64 12.78 -8.32
CA SER A 94 -9.95 12.87 -7.66
C SER A 94 -9.88 12.76 -6.14
N LYS A 95 -8.70 12.40 -5.59
CA LYS A 95 -8.48 12.16 -4.16
C LYS A 95 -9.40 11.08 -3.59
N THR A 96 -9.73 10.04 -4.36
CA THR A 96 -10.58 8.91 -3.95
C THR A 96 -9.81 7.60 -3.95
N TYR A 97 -10.27 6.60 -3.21
CA TYR A 97 -9.69 5.25 -3.24
C TYR A 97 -10.72 4.19 -3.66
N THR A 98 -10.25 3.10 -4.25
CA THR A 98 -11.09 1.96 -4.67
C THR A 98 -10.46 0.64 -4.22
N PRO A 99 -11.26 -0.39 -3.87
CA PRO A 99 -12.73 -0.36 -3.80
C PRO A 99 -13.25 0.50 -2.63
N HIS A 100 -14.47 1.05 -2.79
CA HIS A 100 -15.18 1.75 -1.70
C HIS A 100 -15.84 0.74 -0.75
N ASP A 101 -16.40 -0.32 -1.32
CA ASP A 101 -17.02 -1.41 -0.58
C ASP A 101 -15.97 -2.45 -0.22
N VAL A 102 -15.84 -2.68 1.08
CA VAL A 102 -14.95 -3.69 1.67
C VAL A 102 -15.72 -4.43 2.73
N GLN A 103 -15.39 -5.72 2.88
CA GLN A 103 -15.99 -6.54 3.90
C GLN A 103 -15.68 -5.99 5.29
N LEU A 104 -16.71 -5.90 6.12
CA LEU A 104 -16.63 -5.35 7.47
C LEU A 104 -16.78 -6.47 8.48
N TYR A 105 -15.94 -6.44 9.51
CA TYR A 105 -15.91 -7.47 10.54
C TYR A 105 -16.22 -6.87 11.91
N CYS A 106 -16.51 -7.76 12.85
CA CYS A 106 -16.75 -7.43 14.25
C CYS A 106 -17.94 -6.47 14.44
N LYS A 107 -18.21 -6.13 15.71
CA LYS A 107 -19.21 -5.11 16.07
C LYS A 107 -18.78 -3.70 15.70
N CYS A 108 -17.48 -3.44 15.55
CA CYS A 108 -16.96 -2.13 15.16
C CYS A 108 -17.20 -1.78 13.69
N LYS A 109 -17.61 -2.75 12.86
CA LYS A 109 -17.91 -2.55 11.42
C LYS A 109 -16.74 -1.89 10.68
N LEU A 110 -15.54 -2.43 10.91
CA LEU A 110 -14.33 -2.00 10.22
C LEU A 110 -13.76 -3.12 9.33
N PRO A 111 -13.03 -2.78 8.27
CA PRO A 111 -12.26 -3.75 7.51
C PRO A 111 -11.19 -4.42 8.37
N TYR A 112 -10.83 -5.66 8.02
CA TYR A 112 -9.79 -6.40 8.74
C TYR A 112 -8.42 -5.69 8.63
N ASN A 113 -7.72 -5.53 9.75
CA ASN A 113 -6.34 -5.05 9.77
C ASN A 113 -5.40 -6.25 10.01
N PRO A 114 -4.47 -6.55 9.08
CA PRO A 114 -3.59 -7.72 9.21
C PRO A 114 -2.59 -7.62 10.37
N ASN A 115 -2.43 -6.44 10.98
CA ASN A 115 -1.60 -6.27 12.16
C ASN A 115 -2.36 -6.42 13.48
N GLU A 116 -3.67 -6.65 13.43
CA GLU A 116 -4.52 -6.85 14.60
C GLU A 116 -4.96 -8.31 14.67
N TRP A 117 -4.96 -8.90 15.87
CA TRP A 117 -5.55 -10.22 16.08
C TRP A 117 -7.07 -10.12 15.94
N MET A 118 -7.66 -10.93 15.05
CA MET A 118 -9.10 -11.22 15.04
C MET A 118 -9.40 -12.69 15.36
N LEU A 119 -10.34 -12.95 16.25
CA LEU A 119 -10.85 -14.30 16.52
C LEU A 119 -12.14 -14.52 15.73
N HIS A 120 -12.28 -15.70 15.13
CA HIS A 120 -13.51 -16.09 14.46
C HIS A 120 -14.46 -16.73 15.47
N CYS A 121 -15.73 -16.32 15.45
CA CYS A 121 -16.76 -16.94 16.27
C CYS A 121 -17.49 -17.98 15.44
N ASP A 122 -17.40 -19.27 15.81
CA ASP A 122 -18.01 -20.38 15.06
C ASP A 122 -19.52 -20.25 14.87
N LYS A 123 -20.20 -19.44 15.70
CA LYS A 123 -21.63 -19.17 15.61
C LYS A 123 -21.98 -17.96 14.76
N CYS A 124 -21.08 -16.99 14.66
CA CYS A 124 -21.29 -15.80 13.84
C CYS A 124 -20.80 -16.11 12.42
N LYS A 125 -21.74 -16.21 11.48
CA LYS A 125 -21.42 -16.20 10.04
C LYS A 125 -21.07 -14.76 9.63
N ASP A 126 -20.01 -14.20 10.19
CA ASP A 126 -19.39 -12.99 9.65
C ASP A 126 -18.72 -13.39 8.33
N ASN A 127 -19.55 -13.44 7.28
CA ASN A 127 -19.17 -13.74 5.91
C ASN A 127 -18.59 -12.53 5.21
#